data_AF-A0A496TYD1-F1
#
_entry.id   AF-A0A496TYD1-F1
#
_cell.length_a   1.000
_cell.length_b   1.000
_cell.length_c   1.000
_cell.angle_alpha   90.00
_cell.angle_beta   90.00
_cell.angle_gamma   90.00
#
_symmetry.space_group_name_H-M   'P 1'
#
loop_
_entity.id
_entity.type
_entity.pdbx_description
1 polymer ?
#
loop_
_entity_poly.entity_id
_entity_poly.type
_entity_poly.pdbx_seq_one_letter_code
_entity_poly.pdbx_strand_id
1 'polypeptide(L)' 'DLPYSEKWKHYLQQNLLAQSLHELAYKHNPGFVKFVRESSLPFRPHPDFKKADLDARQDLYRRLAEEIWDPKRLQRELA' A
#
# COMPACT_ATOMS: atom_id res chain seq x y z
N ASP A 1 8.42 22.51 7.28
CA ASP A 1 7.84 21.20 6.92
C ASP A 1 6.76 20.83 7.94
N LEU A 2 5.61 20.28 7.53
CA LEU A 2 4.59 19.83 8.48
C LEU A 2 4.99 18.49 9.15
N PRO A 3 4.64 18.27 10.44
CA PRO A 3 4.80 16.99 11.10
C PRO A 3 4.08 15.85 10.36
N TYR A 4 4.59 14.63 10.50
CA TYR A 4 3.99 13.45 9.84
C TYR A 4 2.51 13.28 10.20
N SER A 5 2.13 13.47 11.46
CA SER A 5 0.75 13.38 11.94
C SER A 5 -0.21 14.35 11.24
N GLU A 6 0.29 15.52 10.83
CA GLU A 6 -0.49 16.51 10.08
C GLU A 6 -0.57 16.14 8.60
N LYS A 7 0.55 15.72 8.00
CA LYS A 7 0.59 15.20 6.61
C LYS A 7 -0.23 13.92 6.42
N TRP A 8 -0.33 13.10 7.45
CA TRP A 8 -0.98 11.80 7.45
C TRP A 8 -2.44 11.88 6.98
N LYS A 9 -3.17 12.91 7.40
CA LYS A 9 -4.56 13.16 6.98
C LYS A 9 -4.66 13.46 5.48
N HIS A 10 -3.68 14.19 4.93
CA HIS A 10 -3.67 14.56 3.52
C HIS A 10 -3.41 13.36 2.58
N TYR A 11 -2.81 12.27 3.07
CA TYR A 11 -2.58 11.08 2.26
C TYR A 11 -3.87 10.38 1.80
N LEU A 12 -4.99 10.59 2.49
CA LEU A 12 -6.29 10.05 2.07
C LEU A 12 -6.78 10.63 0.73
N GLN A 13 -6.30 11.81 0.35
CA GLN A 13 -6.66 12.47 -0.90
C GLN A 13 -5.69 12.15 -2.05
N GLN A 14 -4.68 11.31 -1.80
CA GLN A 14 -3.64 10.97 -2.76
C GLN A 14 -3.90 9.61 -3.42
N ASN A 15 -2.91 9.05 -4.12
CA ASN A 15 -3.01 7.73 -4.75
C ASN A 15 -3.19 6.59 -3.71
N LEU A 16 -3.54 5.39 -4.17
CA LEU A 16 -3.88 4.26 -3.29
C LEU A 16 -2.72 3.84 -2.37
N LEU A 17 -1.47 3.94 -2.84
CA LEU A 17 -0.29 3.67 -2.01
C LEU A 17 -0.20 4.65 -0.85
N ALA A 18 -0.39 5.95 -1.11
CA ALA A 18 -0.42 6.96 -0.05
C ALA A 18 -1.61 6.74 0.89
N GLN A 19 -2.82 6.50 0.36
CA GLN A 19 -4.00 6.21 1.15
C GLN A 19 -3.77 5.02 2.10
N SER A 20 -3.05 3.99 1.66
CA SER A 20 -2.79 2.78 2.46
C SER A 20 -1.96 3.04 3.73
N LEU A 21 -1.35 4.22 3.89
CA LEU A 21 -0.69 4.65 5.13
C LEU A 21 -1.71 4.98 6.23
N HIS A 22 -2.95 5.28 5.86
CA HIS A 22 -4.00 5.68 6.78
C HIS A 22 -4.99 4.54 7.03
N GLU A 23 -5.40 4.36 8.28
CA GLU A 23 -6.35 3.32 8.68
C GLU A 23 -7.70 3.37 7.93
N LEU A 24 -8.13 4.53 7.45
CA LEU A 24 -9.42 4.69 6.78
C LEU A 24 -9.44 4.04 5.39
N ALA A 25 -8.28 3.85 4.75
CA ALA A 25 -8.20 3.08 3.51
C ALA A 25 -8.72 1.65 3.71
N TYR A 26 -8.53 1.07 4.89
CA TYR A 26 -8.96 -0.30 5.21
C TYR A 26 -10.40 -0.39 5.73
N LYS A 27 -11.07 0.74 5.92
CA LYS A 27 -12.47 0.80 6.39
C LYS A 27 -13.43 1.24 5.30
N HIS A 28 -13.05 2.23 4.48
CA HIS A 28 -13.96 2.89 3.53
C HIS A 28 -13.68 2.57 2.05
N ASN A 29 -12.70 1.70 1.75
CA ASN A 29 -12.40 1.30 0.39
C ASN A 29 -12.54 -0.23 0.23
N PRO A 30 -13.76 -0.75 -0.02
CA PRO A 30 -14.02 -2.19 -0.08
C PRO A 30 -13.24 -2.90 -1.20
N GLY A 31 -12.98 -2.20 -2.32
CA GLY A 31 -12.15 -2.72 -3.40
C GLY A 31 -10.70 -2.91 -2.97
N PHE A 32 -10.14 -1.94 -2.25
CA PHE A 32 -8.80 -2.06 -1.67
C PHE A 32 -8.73 -3.16 -0.60
N VAL A 33 -9.71 -3.24 0.30
CA VAL A 33 -9.76 -4.30 1.33
C VAL A 33 -9.80 -5.68 0.68
N LYS A 34 -10.62 -5.85 -0.35
CA LYS A 34 -10.68 -7.08 -1.14
C LYS A 34 -9.31 -7.40 -1.76
N PHE A 35 -8.68 -6.43 -2.40
CA PHE A 35 -7.35 -6.57 -3.02
C PHE A 35 -6.26 -6.97 -2.01
N VAL A 36 -6.21 -6.33 -0.84
CA VAL A 36 -5.25 -6.67 0.22
C VAL A 36 -5.43 -8.12 0.67
N ARG A 37 -6.68 -8.55 0.85
CA ARG A 37 -7.01 -9.93 1.24
C ARG A 37 -6.59 -10.94 0.17
N GLU A 38 -6.77 -10.63 -1.11
CA GLU A 38 -6.52 -11.58 -2.21
C GLU A 38 -5.06 -11.61 -2.65
N SER A 39 -4.36 -10.48 -2.60
CA SER A 39 -2.97 -10.37 -3.05
C SER A 39 -1.94 -10.93 -2.07
N SER A 40 -2.30 -11.12 -0.79
CA SER A 40 -1.36 -11.46 0.29
C SER A 40 -0.21 -10.47 0.48
N LEU A 41 -0.29 -9.28 -0.13
CA LEU A 41 0.69 -8.22 0.03
C LEU A 41 0.59 -7.61 1.44
N PRO A 42 1.70 -7.29 2.11
CA PRO A 42 1.74 -6.86 3.50
C PRO A 42 1.35 -5.38 3.67
N PHE A 43 0.19 -4.98 3.13
CA PHE A 43 -0.38 -3.66 3.36
C PHE A 43 -0.80 -3.53 4.83
N ARG A 44 -0.33 -2.45 5.46
CA ARG A 44 -0.76 -2.05 6.80
C ARG A 44 -0.74 -0.53 6.95
N PRO A 45 -1.59 0.05 7.82
CA PRO A 45 -1.52 1.46 8.14
C PRO A 45 -0.24 1.76 8.94
N HIS A 46 0.24 2.99 8.82
CA HIS A 46 1.44 3.49 9.51
C HIS A 46 1.10 4.82 10.21
N PRO A 47 0.46 4.78 11.40
CA PRO A 47 0.09 5.99 12.14
C PRO A 47 1.32 6.74 12.68
N ASP A 48 2.38 6.00 12.97
CA ASP A 48 3.74 6.49 13.16
C ASP A 48 4.59 6.15 11.93
N PHE A 49 5.66 6.90 11.70
CA PHE A 49 6.60 6.62 10.61
C PHE A 49 8.03 6.53 11.14
N LYS A 50 8.35 5.39 11.75
CA LYS A 50 9.68 5.07 12.31
C LYS A 50 10.44 4.16 11.35
N LYS A 51 11.68 3.81 11.70
CA LYS A 51 12.52 2.93 10.88
C LYS A 51 11.84 1.60 10.51
N ALA A 52 11.15 0.97 11.46
CA ALA A 52 10.43 -0.28 11.20
C ALA A 52 9.25 -0.11 10.21
N ASP A 53 8.68 1.09 10.12
CA ASP A 53 7.64 1.42 9.13
C ASP A 53 8.22 1.58 7.74
N LEU A 54 9.40 2.21 7.64
CA LEU A 54 10.18 2.27 6.40
C LEU A 54 10.54 0.88 5.91
N ASP A 55 11.08 0.02 6.76
CA ASP A 55 11.48 -1.35 6.41
C ASP A 55 10.27 -2.15 5.90
N ALA A 56 9.12 -2.04 6.58
CA ALA A 56 7.89 -2.69 6.12
C ALA A 56 7.37 -2.14 4.79
N ARG A 57 7.52 -0.82 4.54
CA ARG A 57 7.14 -0.24 3.25
C ARG A 57 8.07 -0.66 2.12
N GLN A 58 9.35 -0.84 2.40
CA GLN A 58 10.29 -1.39 1.42
C GLN A 58 9.95 -2.85 1.06
N ASP A 59 9.62 -3.69 2.04
CA ASP A 59 9.17 -5.06 1.78
C ASP A 59 7.91 -5.09 0.92
N LEU A 60 6.92 -4.25 1.25
CA LEU A 60 5.71 -4.09 0.43
C LEU A 60 6.03 -3.69 -1.01
N TYR A 61 6.88 -2.69 -1.22
CA TYR A 61 7.24 -2.24 -2.57
C TYR A 61 7.98 -3.32 -3.37
N ARG A 62 8.85 -4.09 -2.71
CA ARG A 62 9.53 -5.21 -3.36
C ARG A 62 8.53 -6.24 -3.86
N ARG A 63 7.60 -6.69 -3.01
CA ARG A 63 6.58 -7.68 -3.38
C ARG A 63 5.62 -7.16 -4.44
N LEU A 64 5.28 -5.86 -4.39
CA LEU A 64 4.50 -5.22 -5.45
C LEU A 64 5.23 -5.27 -6.79
N ALA A 65 6.53 -4.97 -6.81
CA ALA A 65 7.32 -5.04 -8.04
C ALA A 65 7.40 -6.49 -8.56
N GLU A 66 7.60 -7.47 -7.67
CA GLU A 66 7.61 -8.89 -8.01
C GLU A 66 6.27 -9.34 -8.62
N GLU A 67 5.14 -8.92 -8.05
CA GLU A 67 3.80 -9.24 -8.58
C GLU A 67 3.54 -8.53 -9.92
N ILE A 68 3.85 -7.23 -10.02
CA ILE A 68 3.62 -6.45 -11.24
C ILE A 68 4.42 -7.03 -12.41
N TRP A 69 5.67 -7.43 -12.16
CA TRP A 69 6.61 -7.91 -13.17
C TRP A 69 6.70 -9.45 -13.23
N ASP A 70 5.79 -10.19 -12.62
CA ASP A 70 5.75 -11.66 -12.73
C ASP A 70 5.55 -12.06 -14.21
N PRO A 71 6.51 -12.79 -14.82
CA PRO A 71 6.39 -13.24 -16.21
C PRO A 71 5.09 -14.02 -16.48
N LYS A 72 4.61 -14.82 -15.53
CA LYS A 72 3.36 -15.57 -15.70
C LYS A 72 2.16 -14.64 -15.75
N ARG A 73 2.15 -13.60 -14.93
CA ARG A 73 1.11 -12.56 -14.96
C ARG A 73 1.15 -11.81 -16.28
N LEU A 74 2.33 -11.35 -16.72
CA LEU A 74 2.50 -10.63 -17.97
C LEU A 74 2.05 -11.46 -19.18
N GLN A 75 2.34 -12.77 -19.19
CA GLN A 75 1.86 -13.68 -20.23
C GLN A 75 0.33 -13.78 -20.29
N ARG A 76 -0.36 -13.75 -19.14
CA ARG A 76 -1.84 -13.76 -19.11
C ARG A 76 -2.47 -12.50 -19.68
N GLU A 77 -1.83 -11.34 -19.53
CA GLU A 77 -2.33 -10.06 -20.03
C GLU A 77 -2.14 -9.88 -21.55
N LEU A 78 -1.22 -10.64 -22.14
CA LEU A 78 -0.96 -10.64 -23.59
C LEU A 78 -1.83 -11.61 -24.39
N ALA A 79 -2.53 -12.52 -23.70
CA ALA A 79 -3.39 -13.55 -24.28
C ALA A 79 -4.83 -13.05 -24.44
#